data_AF-A0A954T3B5-F1
#
_entry.id   AF-A0A954T3B5-F1
#
_cell.length_a   1.000
_cell.length_b   1.000
_cell.length_c   1.000
_cell.angle_alpha   90.00
_cell.angle_beta   90.00
_cell.angle_gamma   90.00
#
_symmetry.space_group_name_H-M   'P 1'
#
loop_
_entity.id
_entity.type
_entity.pdbx_description
1 polymer ?
#
loop_
_entity_poly.entity_id
_entity_poly.type
_entity_poly.pdbx_seq_one_letter_code
_entity_poly.pdbx_strand_id
1 'polypeptide(L)'
;MSPAKYRALKKSIVEAGFFVTKIEKLVWGHRACISSRRRPEGGFSGNSLWVTCVEGHWYLETWGSSIYRLPQDRDIAECCITWLIRRPETLDAHFDKQHIQEFDLVSIPEAAFDQILLRQIEDD
;
A
#
# COMPACT_ATOMS: atom_id res chain seq x y z
N MET A 1 12.64 9.73 -0.15
CA MET A 1 11.52 10.32 0.64
C MET A 1 11.52 9.87 2.12
N SER A 2 11.03 10.70 3.06
CA SER A 2 11.30 10.53 4.50
C SER A 2 10.51 9.38 5.17
N PRO A 3 11.17 8.56 6.01
CA PRO A 3 10.52 7.55 6.86
C PRO A 3 9.39 8.06 7.76
N ALA A 4 9.21 9.39 7.91
CA ALA A 4 8.15 9.97 8.73
C ALA A 4 6.74 9.68 8.19
N LYS A 5 6.55 9.74 6.86
CA LYS A 5 5.25 9.46 6.23
C LYS A 5 4.79 8.02 6.51
N TYR A 6 5.70 7.06 6.37
CA TYR A 6 5.43 5.66 6.71
C TYR A 6 5.18 5.45 8.20
N ARG A 7 5.85 6.19 9.09
CA ARG A 7 5.57 6.12 10.53
C ARG A 7 4.16 6.60 10.86
N ALA A 8 3.70 7.69 10.24
CA ALA A 8 2.35 8.20 10.42
C ALA A 8 1.31 7.17 9.91
N LEU A 9 1.48 6.68 8.69
CA LEU A 9 0.63 5.61 8.14
C LEU A 9 0.60 4.39 9.06
N LYS A 10 1.77 3.88 9.46
CA LYS A 10 1.86 2.74 10.36
C LYS A 10 1.11 2.96 11.68
N LYS A 11 1.21 4.15 12.27
CA LYS A 11 0.50 4.48 13.49
C LYS A 11 -1.02 4.34 13.28
N SER A 12 -1.57 4.95 12.25
CA SER A 12 -3.00 4.89 11.95
C SER A 12 -3.50 3.46 11.67
N ILE A 13 -2.74 2.66 10.90
CA ILE A 13 -3.11 1.27 10.63
C ILE A 13 -3.14 0.44 11.92
N VAL A 14 -2.15 0.61 12.80
CA VAL A 14 -2.07 -0.12 14.07
C VAL A 14 -3.17 0.32 15.04
N GLU A 15 -3.46 1.62 15.12
CA GLU A 15 -4.56 2.14 15.94
C GLU A 15 -5.92 1.62 15.48
N ALA A 16 -6.08 1.35 14.19
CA ALA A 16 -7.27 0.69 13.63
C ALA A 16 -7.31 -0.84 13.85
N GLY A 17 -6.33 -1.42 14.55
CA GLY A 17 -6.28 -2.85 14.89
C GLY A 17 -5.66 -3.74 13.80
N PHE A 18 -5.01 -3.15 12.80
CA PHE A 18 -4.38 -3.87 11.69
C PHE A 18 -2.86 -3.91 11.82
N PHE A 19 -2.22 -4.60 10.88
CA PHE A 19 -0.81 -4.93 10.98
C PHE A 19 0.02 -4.33 9.84
N VAL A 20 1.26 -3.96 10.15
CA VAL A 20 2.22 -3.41 9.18
C VAL A 20 3.57 -4.10 9.37
N THR A 21 4.24 -4.47 8.28
CA THR A 21 5.63 -4.93 8.30
C THR A 21 6.59 -3.86 8.84
N LYS A 22 7.87 -4.23 9.01
CA LYS A 22 8.93 -3.22 9.03
C LYS A 22 8.95 -2.51 7.67
N ILE A 23 9.26 -1.22 7.70
CA ILE A 23 9.49 -0.46 6.47
C ILE A 23 10.74 -1.04 5.81
N GLU A 24 10.58 -1.57 4.61
CA GLU A 24 11.66 -2.09 3.79
C GLU A 24 12.33 -0.93 3.07
N LYS A 25 13.66 -0.88 3.11
CA LYS A 25 14.47 0.04 2.32
C LYS A 25 14.92 -0.70 1.06
N LEU A 26 14.65 -0.11 -0.09
CA LEU A 26 14.95 -0.61 -1.42
C LEU A 26 15.79 0.42 -2.17
N VAL A 27 16.33 0.02 -3.32
CA VAL A 27 17.17 0.92 -4.15
C VAL A 27 16.39 2.15 -4.62
N TRP A 28 15.10 1.99 -4.92
CA TRP A 28 14.20 3.05 -5.40
C TRP A 28 13.40 3.74 -4.27
N GLY A 29 13.64 3.41 -3.00
CA GLY A 29 12.95 4.05 -1.89
C GLY A 29 12.52 3.10 -0.78
N HIS A 30 11.26 3.20 -0.36
CA HIS A 30 10.73 2.43 0.76
C HIS A 30 9.37 1.83 0.42
N ARG A 31 9.06 0.69 1.03
CA ARG A 31 7.72 0.10 1.02
C ARG A 31 7.37 -0.54 2.37
N ALA A 32 6.10 -0.81 2.59
CA ALA A 32 5.64 -1.64 3.70
C ALA A 32 4.45 -2.49 3.25
N CYS A 33 4.27 -3.67 3.81
CA CYS A 33 3.05 -4.45 3.64
C CYS A 33 2.11 -4.14 4.79
N ILE A 34 0.85 -3.92 4.46
CA ILE A 34 -0.24 -3.73 5.40
C ILE A 34 -1.17 -4.93 5.29
N SER A 35 -1.66 -5.44 6.43
CA SER A 35 -2.44 -6.68 6.47
C SER A 35 -3.54 -6.64 7.54
N SER A 36 -4.63 -7.33 7.23
CA SER A 36 -5.78 -7.50 8.11
C SER A 36 -5.54 -8.50 9.23
N ARG A 37 -4.60 -9.45 9.07
CA ARG A 37 -4.33 -10.50 10.08
C ARG A 37 -2.86 -10.80 10.26
N ARG A 38 -2.53 -11.24 11.47
CA ARG A 38 -1.25 -11.84 11.80
C ARG A 38 -1.47 -13.32 12.10
N ARG A 39 -0.58 -14.17 11.60
CA ARG A 39 -0.59 -15.59 11.92
C ARG A 39 -0.06 -15.83 13.34
N PRO A 40 -0.63 -16.78 14.11
CA PRO A 40 -0.13 -17.13 15.45
C PRO A 40 1.37 -17.49 15.46
N GLU A 41 1.81 -18.22 14.44
CA GLU A 41 3.20 -18.65 14.23
C GLU A 41 4.14 -17.52 13.73
N GLY A 42 3.60 -16.33 13.49
CA GLY A 42 4.31 -15.22 12.86
C GLY A 42 4.05 -15.11 11.36
N GLY A 43 4.28 -13.92 10.82
CA GLY A 43 3.87 -13.56 9.45
C GLY A 43 2.44 -13.01 9.39
N PHE A 44 2.02 -12.66 8.18
CA PHE A 44 0.73 -12.02 7.91
C PHE A 44 -0.20 -12.95 7.13
N SER A 45 -1.51 -12.75 7.27
CA SER A 45 -2.56 -13.48 6.57
C SER A 45 -3.77 -12.59 6.32
N GLY A 46 -4.79 -13.14 5.67
CA GLY A 46 -5.93 -12.34 5.23
C GLY A 46 -5.50 -11.27 4.22
N ASN A 47 -6.41 -10.33 3.97
CA ASN A 47 -6.22 -9.38 2.91
C ASN A 47 -5.09 -8.41 3.27
N SER A 48 -4.28 -8.10 2.27
CA SER A 48 -3.05 -7.35 2.43
C SER A 48 -2.61 -6.75 1.11
N LEU A 49 -1.78 -5.71 1.20
CA LEU A 49 -1.25 -4.99 0.05
C LEU A 49 0.11 -4.39 0.41
N TRP A 50 0.92 -4.15 -0.62
CA TRP A 50 2.10 -3.30 -0.49
C TRP A 50 1.71 -1.83 -0.66
N VAL A 51 2.31 -0.98 0.17
CA VAL A 51 2.26 0.47 0.02
C VAL A 51 3.66 1.00 -0.25
N THR A 52 3.75 1.81 -1.30
CA THR A 52 4.97 2.42 -1.80
C THR A 52 4.75 3.92 -1.94
N CYS A 53 5.73 4.74 -1.55
CA CYS A 53 5.68 6.19 -1.71
C CYS A 53 6.89 6.66 -2.51
N VAL A 54 6.63 7.19 -3.70
CA VAL A 54 7.64 7.65 -4.67
C VAL A 54 7.24 9.02 -5.18
N GLU A 55 8.18 9.97 -5.21
CA GLU A 55 7.94 11.37 -5.65
C GLU A 55 6.72 12.06 -4.97
N GLY A 56 6.43 11.71 -3.72
CA GLY A 56 5.31 12.25 -2.95
C GLY A 56 3.95 11.57 -3.20
N HIS A 57 3.88 10.63 -4.14
CA HIS A 57 2.67 9.86 -4.46
C HIS A 57 2.65 8.51 -3.76
N TRP A 58 1.47 8.06 -3.36
CA TRP A 58 1.24 6.73 -2.81
C TRP A 58 0.78 5.76 -3.91
N TYR A 59 1.37 4.58 -3.89
CA TYR A 59 1.05 3.46 -4.75
C TYR A 59 0.69 2.25 -3.89
N LEU A 60 -0.41 1.59 -4.24
CA LEU A 60 -0.90 0.40 -3.58
C LEU A 60 -0.82 -0.77 -4.56
N GLU A 61 -0.19 -1.86 -4.16
CA GLU A 61 -0.05 -3.05 -4.98
C GLU A 61 -0.74 -4.23 -4.28
N THR A 62 -1.73 -4.80 -4.96
CA THR A 62 -2.44 -6.01 -4.52
C THR A 62 -1.75 -7.26 -5.09
N TRP A 63 -2.05 -8.43 -4.53
CA TRP A 63 -1.35 -9.68 -4.88
C TRP A 63 -1.51 -10.16 -6.32
N GLY A 64 -2.50 -9.65 -7.06
CA GLY A 64 -2.64 -9.87 -8.51
C GLY A 64 -1.75 -8.96 -9.36
N SER A 65 -0.63 -8.47 -8.82
CA SER A 65 0.30 -7.52 -9.48
C SER A 65 -0.38 -6.29 -10.04
N SER A 66 -1.48 -5.85 -9.41
CA SER A 66 -2.19 -4.65 -9.82
C SER A 66 -1.76 -3.48 -8.97
N ILE A 67 -1.22 -2.46 -9.63
CA ILE A 67 -0.70 -1.26 -8.99
C ILE A 67 -1.71 -0.13 -9.20
N TYR A 68 -2.02 0.56 -8.11
CA TYR A 68 -2.95 1.67 -8.08
C TYR A 68 -2.27 2.89 -7.50
N ARG A 69 -2.37 4.04 -8.16
CA ARG A 69 -1.97 5.32 -7.61
C ARG A 69 -3.13 5.94 -6.87
N LEU A 70 -2.88 6.35 -5.63
CA LEU A 70 -3.81 7.16 -4.85
C LEU A 70 -3.63 8.65 -5.20
N PRO A 71 -4.71 9.40 -5.47
CA PRO A 71 -4.64 10.85 -5.60
C PRO A 71 -4.10 11.54 -4.34
N GLN A 72 -3.41 12.67 -4.50
CA GLN A 72 -2.66 13.32 -3.40
C GLN A 72 -3.55 13.90 -2.29
N ASP A 73 -4.81 14.21 -2.61
CA ASP A 73 -5.81 14.76 -1.70
C ASP A 73 -6.58 13.68 -0.93
N ARG A 74 -6.30 12.39 -1.18
CA ARG A 74 -6.92 11.26 -0.50
C ARG A 74 -6.06 10.77 0.66
N ASP A 75 -6.71 10.33 1.73
CA ASP A 75 -6.03 9.75 2.90
C ASP A 75 -5.66 8.28 2.63
N ILE A 76 -4.35 8.01 2.58
CA ILE A 76 -3.80 6.66 2.39
C ILE A 76 -4.18 5.71 3.53
N ALA A 77 -4.25 6.19 4.76
CA ALA A 77 -4.61 5.36 5.91
C ALA A 77 -6.08 4.95 5.81
N GLU A 78 -6.98 5.89 5.52
CA GLU A 78 -8.41 5.61 5.33
C GLU A 78 -8.64 4.62 4.18
N CYS A 79 -7.96 4.81 3.05
CA CYS A 79 -8.00 3.89 1.91
C CYS A 79 -7.62 2.47 2.33
N CYS A 80 -6.46 2.31 2.98
CA CYS A 80 -5.99 0.99 3.42
C CYS A 80 -6.94 0.36 4.45
N ILE A 81 -7.33 1.11 5.49
CA ILE A 81 -8.19 0.63 6.58
C ILE A 81 -9.54 0.17 6.03
N THR A 82 -10.15 0.97 5.15
CA THR A 82 -11.45 0.64 4.54
C THR A 82 -11.38 -0.67 3.76
N TRP A 83 -10.30 -0.90 3.01
CA TRP A 83 -10.11 -2.16 2.30
C TRP A 83 -10.00 -3.36 3.26
N LEU A 84 -9.17 -3.25 4.30
CA LEU A 84 -8.96 -4.33 5.26
C LEU A 84 -10.22 -4.67 6.05
N ILE A 85 -11.03 -3.66 6.43
CA ILE A 85 -12.30 -3.85 7.16
C ILE A 85 -13.32 -4.61 6.30
N ARG A 86 -13.43 -4.27 5.02
CA ARG A 86 -14.44 -4.86 4.13
C ARG A 86 -14.14 -6.31 3.77
N ARG A 87 -12.86 -6.68 3.77
CA ARG A 87 -12.37 -7.94 3.23
C ARG A 87 -11.35 -8.62 4.16
N PRO A 88 -11.62 -8.81 5.47
CA PRO A 88 -10.58 -9.17 6.44
C PRO A 88 -10.08 -10.62 6.34
N GLU A 89 -10.82 -11.49 5.63
CA GLU A 89 -10.49 -12.92 5.53
C GLU A 89 -10.07 -13.35 4.11
N THR A 90 -10.12 -12.45 3.14
CA THR A 90 -9.87 -12.79 1.74
C THR A 90 -8.40 -12.63 1.37
N LEU A 91 -8.03 -13.14 0.20
CA LEU A 91 -6.74 -12.89 -0.46
C LEU A 91 -7.04 -12.31 -1.83
N ASP A 92 -7.78 -11.20 -1.85
CA ASP A 92 -8.25 -10.62 -3.09
C ASP A 92 -7.07 -10.14 -3.93
N ALA A 93 -7.03 -10.60 -5.18
CA ALA A 93 -5.97 -10.24 -6.12
C ALA A 93 -6.02 -8.76 -6.53
N HIS A 94 -7.19 -8.12 -6.41
CA HIS A 94 -7.46 -6.76 -6.87
C HIS A 94 -8.42 -6.04 -5.90
N PHE A 95 -8.38 -4.70 -5.89
CA PHE A 95 -9.46 -3.93 -5.30
C PHE A 95 -10.77 -4.17 -6.04
N ASP A 96 -11.88 -4.22 -5.30
CA ASP A 96 -13.19 -4.23 -5.93
C ASP A 96 -13.54 -2.87 -6.52
N LYS A 97 -14.50 -2.85 -7.46
CA LYS A 97 -14.90 -1.65 -8.18
C LYS A 97 -15.37 -0.53 -7.26
N GLN A 98 -16.04 -0.89 -6.15
CA GLN A 98 -16.52 0.08 -5.18
C GLN A 98 -15.35 0.79 -4.51
N HIS A 99 -14.33 0.03 -4.07
CA HIS A 99 -13.15 0.60 -3.43
C HIS A 99 -12.34 1.49 -4.40
N ILE A 100 -12.21 1.07 -5.66
CA ILE A 100 -11.54 1.88 -6.70
C ILE A 100 -12.27 3.21 -6.90
N GLN A 101 -13.60 3.20 -6.97
CA GLN A 101 -14.41 4.41 -7.19
C GLN A 101 -14.40 5.34 -5.97
N GLU A 102 -14.45 4.81 -4.76
CA GLU A 102 -14.53 5.61 -3.53
C GLU A 102 -13.25 6.40 -3.25
N PHE A 103 -12.09 5.83 -3.60
CA PHE A 103 -10.79 6.48 -3.40
C PHE A 103 -10.18 7.03 -4.69
N ASP A 104 -10.95 7.05 -5.79
CA ASP A 104 -10.51 7.48 -7.12
C ASP A 104 -9.17 6.84 -7.54
N LEU A 105 -9.01 5.55 -7.27
CA LEU A 105 -7.77 4.82 -7.53
C LEU A 105 -7.51 4.74 -9.03
N VAL A 106 -6.32 5.18 -9.44
CA VAL A 106 -5.90 5.11 -10.84
C VAL A 106 -5.02 3.89 -11.03
N SER A 107 -5.48 2.89 -11.79
CA SER A 107 -4.66 1.73 -12.15
C SER A 107 -3.46 2.18 -13.00
N ILE A 108 -2.28 1.73 -12.61
CA ILE A 108 -1.02 1.97 -13.31
C ILE A 108 -0.51 0.63 -13.86
N PRO A 109 -0.20 0.53 -15.16
CA PRO A 109 0.47 -0.65 -15.70
C PRO A 109 1.83 -0.87 -15.01
N GLU A 110 2.19 -2.12 -14.75
CA GLU A 110 3.46 -2.49 -14.09
C GLU A 110 4.67 -1.83 -14.77
N ALA A 111 4.76 -1.91 -16.11
CA ALA A 111 5.84 -1.28 -16.87
C ALA A 111 5.91 0.25 -16.69
N ALA A 112 4.78 0.92 -16.45
CA ALA A 112 4.77 2.36 -16.18
C ALA A 112 5.23 2.66 -14.74
N PHE A 113 4.89 1.78 -13.79
CA PHE A 113 5.38 1.87 -12.43
C PHE A 113 6.90 1.62 -12.35
N ASP A 114 7.41 0.62 -13.07
CA ASP A 114 8.85 0.35 -13.15
C ASP A 114 9.64 1.57 -13.65
N GLN A 115 9.11 2.28 -14.66
CA GLN A 115 9.73 3.52 -15.14
C GLN A 115 9.75 4.62 -14.07
N ILE A 116 8.72 4.71 -13.23
CA ILE A 116 8.69 5.66 -12.10
C ILE A 116 9.76 5.29 -11.08
N LEU A 117 9.90 3.99 -10.76
CA LEU A 117 10.93 3.51 -9.83
C LEU A 117 12.34 3.76 -10.36
N LEU A 118 12.58 3.56 -11.66
CA LEU A 118 13.88 3.78 -12.28
C LEU A 118 14.31 5.25 -12.22
N ARG A 119 13.40 6.20 -12.52
CA ARG A 119 13.70 7.64 -12.42
C ARG A 119 14.08 8.05 -11.01
N GLN A 120 13.37 7.53 -10.00
CA GLN A 120 13.69 7.79 -8.60
C GLN A 120 15.09 7.32 -8.19
N ILE A 121 15.63 6.27 -8.84
CA ILE A 121 17.02 5.82 -8.62
C ILE A 121 18.02 6.76 -9.29
N GLU A 122 17.70 7.28 -10.48
CA GLU A 122 18.57 8.21 -11.21
C GLU A 122 18.69 9.57 -10.52
N ASP A 123 17.68 9.96 -9.75
CA ASP A 123 17.59 11.25 -9.06
C ASP A 123 18.11 11.23 -7.59
N ASP A 124 18.40 10.05 -7.02
CA ASP A 124 18.91 9.86 -5.62
C ASP A 124 20.46 9.79 -5.56
#